data_AF-A0A0D6L626-F1
#
_entry.id   AF-A0A0D6L626-F1
#
_cell.length_a   1.000
_cell.length_b   1.000
_cell.length_c   1.000
_cell.angle_alpha   90.00
_cell.angle_beta   90.00
_cell.angle_gamma   90.00
#
_symmetry.space_group_name_H-M   'P 1'
#
loop_
_entity.id
_entity.type
_entity.pdbx_description
1 polymer ?
#
loop_
_entity_poly.entity_id
_entity_poly.type
_entity_poly.pdbx_seq_one_letter_code
_entity_poly.pdbx_strand_id
1 'polypeptide(L)'
;MLPASEVKKLVKSSLERVAIGKEPKEVQGAKDFYKYMFTHHPDLRRYFKGAESFTAEDVQKSERFDKQGQRILLAVYILADTFDDEPTFRAYARETVNRHRQFKMDPELWSAFFTVYVNFLASRGPLSDDQRKAWAQLGKVFDEECQSHLKELGLPHC
;
A
#
# COMPACT_ATOMS: atom_id res chain seq x y z
N MET A 1 -0.11 22.14 2.31
CA MET A 1 -0.85 20.86 2.07
C MET A 1 -1.80 21.07 0.91
N LEU A 2 -1.96 20.07 0.06
CA LEU A 2 -2.93 20.08 -1.04
C LEU A 2 -4.36 19.89 -0.47
N PRO A 3 -5.41 20.45 -1.12
CA PRO A 3 -6.79 20.11 -0.80
C PRO A 3 -7.04 18.59 -0.91
N ALA A 4 -7.89 18.03 -0.04
CA ALA A 4 -8.13 16.58 -0.02
C ALA A 4 -8.65 16.03 -1.35
N SER A 5 -9.55 16.77 -2.01
CA SER A 5 -10.03 16.43 -3.36
C SER A 5 -8.92 16.41 -4.41
N GLU A 6 -7.93 17.30 -4.32
CA GLU A 6 -6.78 17.32 -5.23
C GLU A 6 -5.81 16.16 -4.93
N VAL A 7 -5.60 15.81 -3.64
CA VAL A 7 -4.82 14.62 -3.28
C VAL A 7 -5.46 13.36 -3.87
N LYS A 8 -6.77 13.16 -3.67
CA LYS A 8 -7.52 12.04 -4.27
C LYS A 8 -7.33 11.98 -5.78
N LYS A 9 -7.55 13.10 -6.48
CA LYS A 9 -7.40 13.18 -7.94
C LYS A 9 -5.98 12.80 -8.39
N LEU A 10 -4.95 13.38 -7.77
CA LEU A 10 -3.55 13.13 -8.13
C LEU A 10 -3.16 11.67 -7.85
N VAL A 11 -3.50 11.14 -6.68
CA VAL A 11 -3.24 9.74 -6.31
C VAL A 11 -3.96 8.80 -7.27
N LYS A 12 -5.26 8.99 -7.52
CA LYS A 12 -6.03 8.14 -8.45
C LYS A 12 -5.47 8.16 -9.87
N SER A 13 -5.11 9.33 -10.40
CA SER A 13 -4.47 9.42 -11.73
C SER A 13 -3.13 8.67 -11.77
N SER A 14 -2.42 8.61 -10.65
CA SER A 14 -1.16 7.87 -10.59
C SER A 14 -1.37 6.35 -10.67
N LEU A 15 -2.48 5.86 -10.10
CA LEU A 15 -2.86 4.45 -10.03
C LEU A 15 -3.35 3.87 -11.37
N GLU A 16 -3.72 4.69 -12.36
CA GLU A 16 -4.13 4.21 -13.70
C GLU A 16 -3.05 3.35 -14.39
N ARG A 17 -1.78 3.47 -13.97
CA ARG A 17 -0.65 2.62 -14.40
C ARG A 17 -0.78 1.16 -13.94
N VAL A 18 -1.57 0.93 -12.90
CA VAL A 18 -1.80 -0.37 -12.27
C VAL A 18 -3.30 -0.49 -11.96
N ALA A 19 -4.09 -0.60 -13.03
CA ALA A 19 -5.55 -0.63 -12.93
C ALA A 19 -6.06 -1.84 -12.14
N ILE A 20 -7.13 -1.62 -11.37
CA ILE A 20 -7.94 -2.67 -10.76
C ILE A 20 -8.79 -3.38 -11.82
N GLY A 21 -9.03 -4.67 -11.61
CA GLY A 21 -9.91 -5.44 -12.47
C GLY A 21 -9.61 -6.94 -12.40
N LYS A 22 -10.15 -7.69 -13.36
CA LYS A 22 -10.08 -9.17 -13.38
C LYS A 22 -9.36 -9.71 -14.62
N GLU A 23 -9.00 -8.85 -15.56
CA GLU A 23 -8.28 -9.25 -16.76
C GLU A 23 -6.84 -9.63 -16.44
N PRO A 24 -6.22 -10.53 -17.22
CA PRO A 24 -4.86 -11.01 -16.94
C PRO A 24 -3.83 -9.88 -16.72
N LYS A 25 -3.97 -8.76 -17.46
CA LYS A 25 -3.09 -7.59 -17.32
C LYS A 25 -3.24 -6.90 -15.95
N GLU A 26 -4.45 -6.80 -15.42
CA GLU A 26 -4.76 -6.14 -14.14
C GLU A 26 -4.30 -7.03 -12.98
N VAL A 27 -4.57 -8.34 -13.08
CA VAL A 27 -4.06 -9.33 -12.13
C VAL A 27 -2.52 -9.32 -12.09
N GLN A 28 -1.88 -9.30 -13.25
CA GLN A 28 -0.42 -9.22 -13.35
C GLN A 28 0.13 -7.91 -12.80
N GLY A 29 -0.51 -6.76 -13.10
CA GLY A 29 -0.10 -5.47 -12.57
C GLY A 29 -0.15 -5.43 -11.03
N ALA A 30 -1.16 -6.03 -10.43
CA ALA A 30 -1.28 -6.14 -8.99
C ALA A 30 -0.24 -7.09 -8.37
N LYS A 31 0.05 -8.21 -9.05
CA LYS A 31 1.11 -9.16 -8.64
C LYS A 31 2.50 -8.53 -8.74
N ASP A 32 2.75 -7.69 -9.74
CA ASP A 32 4.04 -7.03 -9.97
C ASP A 32 4.48 -6.17 -8.78
N PHE A 33 3.54 -5.66 -7.96
CA PHE A 33 3.89 -4.98 -6.71
C PHE A 33 4.66 -5.90 -5.76
N TYR A 34 4.21 -7.15 -5.57
CA TYR A 34 4.91 -8.10 -4.70
C TYR A 34 6.24 -8.56 -5.30
N LYS A 35 6.32 -8.71 -6.62
CA LYS A 35 7.61 -8.96 -7.30
C LYS A 35 8.59 -7.82 -7.04
N TYR A 36 8.14 -6.58 -7.17
CA TYR A 36 8.94 -5.39 -6.90
C TYR A 36 9.40 -5.36 -5.43
N MET A 37 8.47 -5.49 -4.48
CA MET A 37 8.76 -5.46 -3.05
C MET A 37 9.73 -6.58 -2.66
N PHE A 38 9.51 -7.82 -3.09
CA PHE A 38 10.35 -8.95 -2.70
C PHE A 38 11.76 -8.87 -3.28
N THR A 39 11.93 -8.12 -4.38
CA THR A 39 13.24 -7.87 -5.00
C THR A 39 14.00 -6.75 -4.30
N HIS A 40 13.32 -5.64 -3.97
CA HIS A 40 13.98 -4.41 -3.47
C HIS A 40 13.96 -4.28 -1.95
N HIS A 41 13.05 -4.98 -1.27
CA HIS A 41 12.87 -4.99 0.18
C HIS A 41 12.77 -6.44 0.70
N PRO A 42 13.80 -7.27 0.46
CA PRO A 42 13.77 -8.70 0.78
C PRO A 42 13.63 -8.99 2.29
N ASP A 43 13.98 -8.03 3.15
CA ASP A 43 13.83 -8.10 4.60
C ASP A 43 12.36 -8.11 5.04
N LEU A 44 11.46 -7.48 4.27
CA LEU A 44 10.02 -7.46 4.56
C LEU A 44 9.34 -8.82 4.35
N ARG A 45 9.99 -9.74 3.61
CA ARG A 45 9.47 -11.09 3.35
C ARG A 45 9.26 -11.88 4.65
N ARG A 46 9.92 -11.52 5.76
CA ARG A 46 9.74 -12.15 7.08
C ARG A 46 8.28 -12.12 7.59
N TYR A 47 7.46 -11.18 7.10
CA TYR A 47 6.04 -11.10 7.46
C TYR A 47 5.14 -12.02 6.63
N PHE A 48 5.67 -12.65 5.56
CA PHE A 48 4.92 -13.49 4.63
C PHE A 48 5.22 -14.96 4.87
N LYS A 49 4.58 -15.55 5.90
CA LYS A 49 4.77 -16.96 6.26
C LYS A 49 4.75 -17.92 5.07
N GLY A 50 5.77 -18.77 4.93
CA GLY A 50 5.95 -19.71 3.82
C GLY A 50 6.45 -19.08 2.51
N ALA A 51 6.73 -17.78 2.50
CA ALA A 51 7.27 -17.04 1.35
C ALA A 51 8.48 -16.16 1.74
N GLU A 52 9.11 -16.44 2.88
CA GLU A 52 10.21 -15.66 3.47
C GLU A 52 11.44 -15.61 2.55
N SER A 53 11.64 -16.66 1.75
CA SER A 53 12.75 -16.79 0.79
C SER A 53 12.33 -16.60 -0.67
N PHE A 54 11.07 -16.23 -0.96
CA PHE A 54 10.58 -16.14 -2.33
C PHE A 54 11.35 -15.07 -3.13
N THR A 55 11.75 -15.45 -4.34
CA THR A 55 12.24 -14.56 -5.38
C THR A 55 11.06 -13.96 -6.18
N ALA A 56 11.35 -13.03 -7.08
CA ALA A 56 10.34 -12.52 -8.02
C ALA A 56 9.75 -13.62 -8.92
N GLU A 57 10.53 -14.66 -9.25
CA GLU A 57 10.06 -15.79 -10.05
C GLU A 57 9.07 -16.67 -9.25
N ASP A 58 9.35 -16.90 -7.97
CA ASP A 58 8.44 -17.63 -7.07
C ASP A 58 7.11 -16.88 -6.92
N VAL A 59 7.16 -15.56 -6.76
CA VAL A 59 5.96 -14.70 -6.73
C VAL A 59 5.21 -14.78 -8.06
N GLN A 60 5.91 -14.76 -9.21
CA GLN A 60 5.30 -14.85 -10.54
C GLN A 60 4.42 -16.10 -10.69
N LYS A 61 4.91 -17.24 -10.19
CA LYS A 61 4.25 -18.56 -10.28
C LYS A 61 3.21 -18.80 -9.17
N SER A 62 3.01 -17.86 -8.26
CA SER A 62 2.19 -18.07 -7.06
C SER A 62 0.78 -17.50 -7.17
N GLU A 63 -0.23 -18.39 -7.11
CA GLU A 63 -1.65 -18.00 -7.04
C GLU A 63 -1.99 -17.22 -5.75
N ARG A 64 -1.22 -17.45 -4.67
CA ARG A 64 -1.35 -16.66 -3.44
C ARG A 64 -1.12 -15.17 -3.74
N PHE A 65 -0.15 -14.85 -4.57
CA PHE A 65 0.19 -13.46 -4.90
C PHE A 65 -0.64 -12.87 -6.04
N ASP A 66 -1.34 -13.70 -6.85
CA ASP A 66 -2.48 -13.21 -7.66
C ASP A 66 -3.56 -12.61 -6.76
N LYS A 67 -3.99 -13.40 -5.76
CA LYS A 67 -5.04 -12.99 -4.81
C LYS A 67 -4.59 -11.85 -3.92
N GLN A 68 -3.39 -11.95 -3.36
CA GLN A 68 -2.87 -10.96 -2.43
C GLN A 68 -2.51 -9.64 -3.15
N GLY A 69 -1.98 -9.70 -4.38
CA GLY A 69 -1.76 -8.53 -5.24
C GLY A 69 -3.05 -7.74 -5.44
N GLN A 70 -4.14 -8.41 -5.83
CA GLN A 70 -5.44 -7.78 -6.00
C GLN A 70 -5.98 -7.16 -4.69
N ARG A 71 -5.79 -7.82 -3.55
CA ARG A 71 -6.21 -7.29 -2.23
C ARG A 71 -5.48 -6.00 -1.85
N ILE A 72 -4.16 -5.95 -2.00
CA ILE A 72 -3.40 -4.74 -1.65
C ILE A 72 -3.69 -3.61 -2.63
N LEU A 73 -3.84 -3.92 -3.92
CA LEU A 73 -4.19 -2.91 -4.93
C LEU A 73 -5.57 -2.29 -4.63
N LEU A 74 -6.58 -3.12 -4.33
CA LEU A 74 -7.89 -2.64 -3.92
C LEU A 74 -7.81 -1.75 -2.67
N ALA A 75 -7.04 -2.15 -1.66
CA ALA A 75 -6.89 -1.35 -0.44
C ALA A 75 -6.31 0.04 -0.73
N VAL A 76 -5.32 0.12 -1.61
CA VAL A 76 -4.72 1.40 -2.03
C VAL A 76 -5.72 2.26 -2.81
N TYR A 77 -6.55 1.65 -3.67
CA TYR A 77 -7.63 2.37 -4.35
C TYR A 77 -8.67 2.92 -3.38
N ILE A 78 -9.05 2.16 -2.34
CA ILE A 78 -9.97 2.62 -1.29
C ILE A 78 -9.38 3.81 -0.54
N LEU A 79 -8.09 3.75 -0.16
CA LEU A 79 -7.40 4.87 0.47
C LEU A 79 -7.42 6.12 -0.40
N ALA A 80 -7.14 5.98 -1.70
CA ALA A 80 -7.17 7.09 -2.63
C ALA A 80 -8.59 7.68 -2.79
N ASP A 81 -9.60 6.81 -2.93
CA ASP A 81 -10.97 7.22 -3.23
C ASP A 81 -11.71 7.82 -2.03
N THR A 82 -11.29 7.46 -0.82
CA THR A 82 -11.90 7.96 0.43
C THR A 82 -11.14 9.13 1.05
N PHE A 83 -10.02 9.58 0.47
CA PHE A 83 -9.20 10.62 1.08
C PHE A 83 -9.91 11.97 1.28
N ASP A 84 -10.90 12.30 0.43
CA ASP A 84 -11.76 13.48 0.57
C ASP A 84 -12.96 13.29 1.52
N ASP A 85 -13.12 12.08 2.07
CA ASP A 85 -14.05 11.70 3.13
C ASP A 85 -13.26 11.20 4.35
N GLU A 86 -12.67 12.15 5.09
CA GLU A 86 -11.71 11.89 6.17
C GLU A 86 -12.21 10.87 7.23
N PRO A 87 -13.47 10.91 7.71
CA PRO A 87 -13.98 9.89 8.64
C PRO A 87 -13.88 8.46 8.09
N THR A 88 -14.24 8.26 6.81
CA THR A 88 -14.17 6.94 6.15
C THR A 88 -12.72 6.52 5.93
N PHE A 89 -11.85 7.43 5.48
CA PHE A 89 -10.43 7.16 5.31
C PHE A 89 -9.78 6.68 6.61
N ARG A 90 -10.00 7.41 7.71
CA ARG A 90 -9.45 7.08 9.03
C ARG A 90 -10.01 5.77 9.57
N ALA A 91 -11.32 5.52 9.40
CA ALA A 91 -11.92 4.24 9.78
C ALA A 91 -11.31 3.06 9.02
N TYR A 92 -11.03 3.23 7.73
CA TYR A 92 -10.38 2.19 6.92
C TYR A 92 -8.91 1.97 7.31
N ALA A 93 -8.18 3.03 7.73
CA ALA A 93 -6.83 2.90 8.29
C ALA A 93 -6.82 2.06 9.57
N ARG A 94 -7.75 2.33 10.51
CA ARG A 94 -7.90 1.53 11.74
C ARG A 94 -8.26 0.08 11.45
N GLU A 95 -9.18 -0.17 10.52
CA GLU A 95 -9.53 -1.53 10.10
C GLU A 95 -8.35 -2.25 9.45
N THR A 96 -7.52 -1.52 8.70
CA THR A 96 -6.27 -2.06 8.14
C THR A 96 -5.32 -2.48 9.26
N VAL A 97 -5.10 -1.66 10.29
CA VAL A 97 -4.31 -2.04 11.48
C VAL A 97 -4.85 -3.29 12.15
N ASN A 98 -6.17 -3.35 12.39
CA ASN A 98 -6.82 -4.49 13.05
C ASN A 98 -6.55 -5.82 12.31
N ARG A 99 -6.60 -5.81 10.98
CA ARG A 99 -6.32 -7.01 10.14
C ARG A 99 -4.85 -7.42 10.13
N HIS A 100 -3.94 -6.47 10.38
CA HIS A 100 -2.50 -6.71 10.34
C HIS A 100 -1.88 -7.01 11.72
N ARG A 101 -2.60 -6.79 12.83
CA ARG A 101 -2.09 -7.03 14.20
C ARG A 101 -1.45 -8.42 14.41
N GLN A 102 -1.98 -9.44 13.72
CA GLN A 102 -1.49 -10.81 13.81
C GLN A 102 -0.06 -11.00 13.28
N PHE A 103 0.40 -10.10 12.41
CA PHE A 103 1.74 -10.16 11.82
C PHE A 103 2.80 -9.48 12.68
N LYS A 104 2.38 -8.73 13.72
CA LYS A 104 3.27 -8.01 14.65
C LYS A 104 4.34 -7.20 13.92
N MET A 105 3.90 -6.45 12.91
CA MET A 105 4.76 -5.58 12.10
C MET A 105 5.36 -4.47 12.96
N ASP A 106 6.61 -4.10 12.65
CA ASP A 106 7.22 -2.90 13.22
C ASP A 106 6.38 -1.66 12.85
N PRO A 107 6.09 -0.75 13.81
CA PRO A 107 5.13 0.34 13.60
C PRO A 107 5.57 1.34 12.53
N GLU A 108 6.87 1.52 12.30
CA GLU A 108 7.41 2.40 11.26
C GLU A 108 7.03 1.94 9.83
N LEU A 109 6.62 0.68 9.67
CA LEU A 109 6.26 0.13 8.36
C LEU A 109 4.95 0.70 7.80
N TRP A 110 4.10 1.30 8.64
CA TRP A 110 2.89 1.98 8.18
C TRP A 110 3.21 3.16 7.27
N SER A 111 4.18 3.99 7.65
CA SER A 111 4.71 5.06 6.80
C SER A 111 5.58 4.52 5.66
N ALA A 112 6.49 3.57 5.95
CA ALA A 112 7.45 3.06 4.96
C ALA A 112 6.77 2.38 3.75
N PHE A 113 5.56 1.82 3.93
CA PHE A 113 4.77 1.25 2.84
C PHE A 113 4.63 2.22 1.66
N PHE A 114 4.36 3.51 1.92
CA PHE A 114 4.13 4.48 0.85
C PHE A 114 5.41 4.79 0.06
N THR A 115 6.58 4.73 0.70
CA THR A 115 7.87 4.81 -0.01
C THR A 115 8.02 3.65 -0.98
N VAL A 116 7.76 2.41 -0.54
CA VAL A 116 7.83 1.21 -1.40
C VAL A 116 6.84 1.31 -2.54
N TYR A 117 5.61 1.71 -2.26
CA TYR A 117 4.54 1.77 -3.25
C TYR A 117 4.75 2.87 -4.29
N VAL A 118 5.20 4.06 -3.88
CA VAL A 118 5.54 5.17 -4.80
C VAL A 118 6.73 4.79 -5.70
N ASN A 119 7.73 4.10 -5.16
CA ASN A 119 8.86 3.63 -5.95
C ASN A 119 8.45 2.54 -6.95
N PHE A 120 7.54 1.64 -6.58
CA PHE A 120 6.91 0.69 -7.51
C PHE A 120 6.16 1.41 -8.64
N LEU A 121 5.33 2.42 -8.32
CA LEU A 121 4.65 3.19 -9.35
C LEU A 121 5.64 3.92 -10.27
N ALA A 122 6.71 4.48 -9.71
CA ALA A 122 7.76 5.15 -10.48
C ALA A 122 8.53 4.18 -11.41
N SER A 123 8.68 2.91 -11.02
CA SER A 123 9.29 1.89 -11.90
C SER A 123 8.38 1.49 -13.07
N ARG A 124 7.11 1.89 -13.05
CA ARG A 124 6.12 1.68 -14.12
C ARG A 124 5.92 2.90 -15.01
N GLY A 125 6.60 4.00 -14.71
CA GLY A 125 6.55 5.27 -15.43
C GLY A 125 6.73 6.46 -14.49
N PRO A 126 7.20 7.61 -14.98
CA PRO A 126 7.47 8.76 -14.13
C PRO A 126 6.21 9.25 -13.40
N LEU A 127 6.40 9.66 -12.14
CA LEU A 127 5.41 10.38 -11.34
C LEU A 127 5.78 11.87 -11.32
N SER A 128 4.78 12.74 -11.46
CA SER A 128 4.98 14.18 -11.31
C SER A 128 5.28 14.54 -9.86
N ASP A 129 5.88 15.72 -9.64
CA ASP A 129 6.15 16.22 -8.30
C ASP A 129 4.87 16.36 -7.48
N ASP A 130 3.76 16.76 -8.10
CA ASP A 130 2.48 16.90 -7.41
C ASP A 130 1.87 15.54 -7.06
N GLN A 131 2.04 14.51 -7.90
CA GLN A 131 1.67 13.13 -7.53
C GLN A 131 2.50 12.65 -6.33
N ARG A 132 3.80 12.94 -6.29
CA ARG A 132 4.66 12.58 -5.14
C ARG A 132 4.25 13.31 -3.86
N LYS A 133 3.95 14.61 -3.94
CA LYS A 133 3.43 15.39 -2.81
C LYS A 133 2.08 14.85 -2.32
N ALA A 134 1.19 14.47 -3.23
CA ALA A 134 -0.10 13.89 -2.89
C ALA A 134 0.05 12.55 -2.16
N TRP A 135 0.91 11.66 -2.65
CA TRP A 135 1.24 10.40 -1.95
C TRP A 135 1.87 10.63 -0.58
N ALA A 136 2.79 11.58 -0.45
CA ALA A 136 3.40 11.90 0.83
C ALA A 136 2.37 12.42 1.85
N GLN A 137 1.44 13.26 1.41
CA GLN A 137 0.34 13.74 2.25
C GLN A 137 -0.61 12.60 2.64
N LEU A 138 -1.01 11.75 1.70
CA LEU A 138 -1.87 10.59 1.99
C LEU A 138 -1.21 9.65 2.99
N GLY A 139 0.07 9.31 2.75
CA GLY A 139 0.82 8.41 3.62
C GLY A 139 1.00 8.96 5.03
N LYS A 140 1.26 10.27 5.15
CA LYS A 140 1.34 10.94 6.46
C LYS A 140 0.03 10.84 7.25
N VAL A 141 -1.11 11.17 6.63
CA VAL A 141 -2.42 11.12 7.32
C VAL A 141 -2.79 9.67 7.68
N PHE A 142 -2.45 8.71 6.82
CA PHE A 142 -2.65 7.28 7.11
C PHE A 142 -1.82 6.84 8.32
N ASP A 143 -0.53 7.15 8.33
CA ASP A 143 0.38 6.80 9.42
C ASP A 143 -0.05 7.43 10.74
N GLU A 144 -0.39 8.73 10.76
CA GLU A 144 -0.90 9.43 11.95
C GLU A 144 -2.09 8.68 12.58
N GLU A 145 -3.05 8.23 11.75
CA GLU A 145 -4.20 7.44 12.23
C GLU A 145 -3.78 6.05 12.73
N CYS A 146 -2.89 5.37 12.02
CA CYS A 146 -2.39 4.06 12.41
C CYS A 146 -1.66 4.11 13.75
N GLN A 147 -0.76 5.07 13.97
CA GLN A 147 -0.02 5.22 15.22
C GLN A 147 -0.95 5.58 16.38
N SER A 148 -1.92 6.48 16.17
CA SER A 148 -2.92 6.81 17.19
C SER A 148 -3.73 5.57 17.60
N HIS A 149 -4.20 4.79 16.63
CA HIS A 149 -4.99 3.58 16.90
C HIS A 149 -4.16 2.46 17.55
N LEU A 150 -2.90 2.28 17.13
CA LEU A 150 -1.99 1.34 17.80
C LEU A 150 -1.80 1.69 19.28
N LYS A 151 -1.65 2.98 19.60
CA LYS A 151 -1.55 3.47 20.98
C LYS A 151 -2.81 3.17 21.78
N GLU A 152 -4.00 3.39 21.21
CA GLU A 152 -5.28 3.07 21.86
C GLU A 152 -5.45 1.57 22.13
N LEU A 153 -4.92 0.71 21.25
CA LEU A 153 -4.93 -0.74 21.41
C LEU A 153 -3.85 -1.26 22.39
N GLY A 154 -2.98 -0.39 22.91
CA GLY A 154 -1.83 -0.80 23.74
C GLY A 154 -0.79 -1.61 22.97
N LEU A 155 -0.65 -1.37 21.66
CA LEU A 155 0.31 -2.02 20.77
C LEU A 155 1.55 -1.14 20.53
N PRO A 156 2.68 -1.71 20.05
CA PRO A 156 3.85 -0.92 19.65
C PRO A 156 3.48 0.18 18.64
N HIS A 157 3.95 1.39 18.88
CA HIS A 157 3.74 2.60 18.08
C HIS A 157 4.99 3.49 18.13
N CYS A 158 5.13 4.43 17.20
CA CYS A 158 6.24 5.38 17.12
C CYS A 158 5.77 6.82 16.92
#